data_AF-A0A3A8JQ45-F1
#
_entry.id   AF-A0A3A8JQ45-F1
#
_cell.length_a   1.000
_cell.length_b   1.000
_cell.length_c   1.000
_cell.angle_alpha   90.00
_cell.angle_beta   90.00
_cell.angle_gamma   90.00
#
_symmetry.space_group_name_H-M   'P 1'
#
loop_
_entity.id
_entity.type
_entity.pdbx_description
1 polymer ?
#
loop_
_entity_poly.entity_id
_entity_poly.type
_entity_poly.pdbx_seq_one_letter_code
_entity_poly.pdbx_strand_id
1 'polypeptide(L)'
;MMKNLAAVLGALVLSTPAFAAWAPTNYRCTFDALGSDQAYGRQKWAKRWQQGNPYSSTQWGGLDMRFWHSSYSLEANEAAAAATPVWLYPIYVDPNNMYAPWQGPGAYGSPTGTYTGAQIQYDVPGTYKPAAIQMDGLCEPGCYSPDQEILLASGPMGIRDALESGQMDLVTLTPDATFTALTFMDNQVENYTLDRDAADQELVTFHTESGGSLRVTTQHPLVVPEGNLKRAYELGVGDRLVTQDGKFDTIVSLEKSVEHTRVYNVRPVSTDLTSNIVVAQGFLSGSQRFQSEYVDEINRLIIRDNVPDSVVPFNP
;
A
#
# COMPACT_ATOMS: atom_id res chain seq x y z
N MET A 1 -41.02 -56.53 -9.71
CA MET A 1 -40.87 -55.21 -10.39
C MET A 1 -40.60 -54.16 -9.32
N MET A 2 -39.32 -53.93 -9.00
CA MET A 2 -38.90 -52.86 -8.07
C MET A 2 -38.73 -51.57 -8.87
N LYS A 3 -39.45 -50.51 -8.48
CA LYS A 3 -39.26 -49.15 -9.02
C LYS A 3 -38.20 -48.44 -8.16
N ASN A 4 -37.09 -48.07 -8.78
CA ASN A 4 -36.06 -47.23 -8.19
C ASN A 4 -36.58 -45.79 -8.08
N LEU A 5 -36.64 -45.26 -6.86
CA LEU A 5 -36.81 -43.84 -6.59
C LEU A 5 -35.41 -43.23 -6.46
N ALA A 6 -34.96 -42.50 -7.49
CA ALA A 6 -33.78 -41.64 -7.39
C ALA A 6 -34.21 -40.29 -6.81
N ALA A 7 -33.88 -40.04 -5.56
CA ALA A 7 -34.05 -38.73 -4.94
C ALA A 7 -32.91 -37.81 -5.38
N VAL A 8 -33.22 -36.81 -6.20
CA VAL A 8 -32.32 -35.71 -6.53
C VAL A 8 -32.36 -34.72 -5.35
N LEU A 9 -31.37 -34.78 -4.47
CA LEU A 9 -31.10 -33.69 -3.53
C LEU A 9 -30.44 -32.55 -4.31
N GLY A 10 -31.23 -31.56 -4.71
CA GLY A 10 -30.74 -30.27 -5.14
C GLY A 10 -30.22 -29.51 -3.92
N ALA A 11 -28.90 -29.44 -3.76
CA ALA A 11 -28.29 -28.54 -2.79
C ALA A 11 -28.44 -27.10 -3.29
N LEU A 12 -29.42 -26.39 -2.72
CA LEU A 12 -29.54 -24.94 -2.89
C LEU A 12 -28.40 -24.29 -2.10
N VAL A 13 -27.30 -23.95 -2.78
CA VAL A 13 -26.25 -23.10 -2.20
C VAL A 13 -26.83 -21.70 -2.12
N LEU A 14 -27.42 -21.35 -0.97
CA LEU A 14 -27.74 -19.97 -0.64
C LEU A 14 -26.40 -19.26 -0.44
N SER A 15 -25.93 -18.55 -1.48
CA SER A 15 -24.88 -17.56 -1.32
C SER A 15 -25.44 -16.46 -0.43
N THR A 16 -25.12 -16.48 0.85
CA THR A 16 -25.37 -15.33 1.72
C THR A 16 -24.59 -14.15 1.15
N PRO A 17 -25.20 -12.97 0.94
CA PRO A 17 -24.42 -11.78 0.66
C PRO A 17 -23.42 -11.64 1.79
N ALA A 18 -22.14 -11.56 1.43
CA ALA A 18 -21.06 -11.35 2.39
C ALA A 18 -21.38 -10.06 3.14
N PHE A 19 -21.89 -10.18 4.37
CA PHE A 19 -21.78 -9.10 5.32
C PHE A 19 -20.29 -8.76 5.38
N ALA A 20 -19.95 -7.48 5.22
CA ALA A 20 -18.60 -6.98 5.44
C ALA A 20 -18.23 -7.34 6.89
N ALA A 21 -17.66 -8.53 7.07
CA ALA A 21 -17.15 -8.98 8.34
C ALA A 21 -15.92 -8.12 8.60
N TRP A 22 -16.04 -7.24 9.60
CA TRP A 22 -14.97 -6.69 10.44
C TRP A 22 -13.57 -6.97 9.87
N ALA A 23 -13.03 -6.03 9.10
CA ALA A 23 -11.68 -6.12 8.58
C ALA A 23 -10.70 -5.65 9.68
N PRO A 24 -9.81 -6.53 10.21
CA PRO A 24 -8.68 -6.12 11.02
C PRO A 24 -7.87 -4.97 10.41
N THR A 25 -7.07 -4.29 11.24
CA THR A 25 -6.26 -3.11 10.92
C THR A 25 -5.10 -3.29 9.93
N ASN A 26 -5.12 -4.29 9.03
CA ASN A 26 -4.00 -4.61 8.12
C ASN A 26 -4.44 -5.04 6.69
N TYR A 27 -5.61 -4.60 6.22
CA TYR A 27 -6.10 -4.95 4.88
C TYR A 27 -5.93 -3.82 3.87
N ARG A 28 -5.58 -4.20 2.64
CA ARG A 28 -5.80 -3.36 1.45
C ARG A 28 -7.20 -3.60 0.91
N CYS A 29 -7.86 -2.51 0.52
CA CYS A 29 -9.25 -2.54 0.05
C CYS A 29 -9.28 -2.51 -1.46
N THR A 30 -9.43 -3.68 -2.05
CA THR A 30 -9.32 -3.88 -3.49
C THR A 30 -10.38 -3.16 -4.32
N PHE A 31 -11.60 -3.01 -3.79
CA PHE A 31 -12.70 -2.32 -4.48
C PHE A 31 -12.53 -0.80 -4.54
N ASP A 32 -11.60 -0.25 -3.77
CA ASP A 32 -11.36 1.19 -3.63
C ASP A 32 -9.85 1.47 -3.50
N ALA A 33 -9.07 0.74 -4.31
CA ALA A 33 -7.62 0.80 -4.27
C ALA A 33 -7.12 2.18 -4.69
N LEU A 34 -6.25 2.76 -3.86
CA LEU A 34 -5.59 4.03 -4.12
C LEU A 34 -4.07 3.88 -4.18
N GLY A 35 -3.43 4.70 -5.02
CA GLY A 35 -2.00 4.95 -4.91
C GLY A 35 -1.69 5.81 -3.66
N SER A 36 -0.44 5.79 -3.20
CA SER A 36 -0.01 6.46 -1.97
C SER A 36 -0.35 7.95 -1.91
N ASP A 37 -0.15 8.68 -3.01
CA ASP A 37 -0.51 10.11 -3.10
C ASP A 37 -2.04 10.32 -3.00
N GLN A 38 -2.82 9.51 -3.71
CA GLN A 38 -4.28 9.60 -3.62
C GLN A 38 -4.81 9.24 -2.23
N ALA A 39 -4.23 8.21 -1.60
CA ALA A 39 -4.55 7.79 -0.24
C ALA A 39 -4.32 8.92 0.76
N TYR A 40 -3.14 9.55 0.69
CA TYR A 40 -2.80 10.74 1.48
C TYR A 40 -3.84 11.86 1.27
N GLY A 41 -4.12 12.20 0.01
CA GLY A 41 -5.11 13.22 -0.32
C GLY A 41 -6.50 12.93 0.21
N ARG A 42 -6.97 11.68 0.07
CA ARG A 42 -8.28 11.23 0.56
C ARG A 42 -8.38 11.34 2.07
N GLN A 43 -7.35 10.93 2.80
CA GLN A 43 -7.35 11.03 4.25
C GLN A 43 -7.44 12.49 4.72
N LYS A 44 -6.68 13.41 4.10
CA LYS A 44 -6.77 14.85 4.39
C LYS A 44 -8.14 15.42 4.03
N TRP A 45 -8.69 15.04 2.86
CA TRP A 45 -10.05 15.40 2.46
C TRP A 45 -11.08 14.92 3.48
N ALA A 46 -10.98 13.68 3.95
CA ALA A 46 -11.90 13.08 4.90
C ALA A 46 -11.84 13.79 6.27
N LYS A 47 -10.64 14.16 6.73
CA LYS A 47 -10.46 14.99 7.94
C LYS A 47 -11.08 16.38 7.79
N ARG A 48 -10.89 17.04 6.64
CA ARG A 48 -11.52 18.33 6.33
C ARG A 48 -13.04 18.21 6.30
N TRP A 49 -13.56 17.16 5.67
CA TRP A 49 -14.98 16.85 5.60
C TRP A 49 -15.58 16.71 7.01
N GLN A 50 -14.92 15.93 7.87
CA GLN A 50 -15.32 15.70 9.25
C GLN A 50 -15.40 17.01 10.03
N GLN A 51 -14.38 17.87 9.92
CA GLN A 51 -14.33 19.15 10.61
C GLN A 51 -15.34 20.17 10.07
N GLY A 52 -15.65 20.10 8.77
CA GLY A 52 -16.59 21.00 8.12
C GLY A 52 -18.06 20.69 8.38
N ASN A 53 -18.39 19.46 8.83
CA ASN A 53 -19.76 18.96 9.03
C ASN A 53 -20.74 19.45 7.93
N PRO A 54 -20.49 19.13 6.65
CA PRO A 54 -21.16 19.78 5.52
C PRO A 54 -22.67 19.55 5.48
N TYR A 55 -23.18 18.56 6.24
CA TYR A 55 -24.61 18.25 6.34
C TYR A 55 -25.27 18.78 7.59
N SER A 56 -24.54 19.45 8.49
CA SER A 56 -25.06 19.90 9.79
C SER A 56 -25.84 18.79 10.52
N SER A 57 -25.38 17.54 10.37
CA SER A 57 -26.16 16.34 10.70
C SER A 57 -26.29 16.10 12.20
N THR A 58 -25.58 16.86 13.01
CA THR A 58 -25.66 16.83 14.46
C THR A 58 -26.28 18.13 14.97
N GLN A 59 -27.45 18.01 15.62
CA GLN A 59 -28.16 19.13 16.23
C GLN A 59 -27.38 19.80 17.40
N TRP A 60 -26.31 19.16 17.87
CA TRP A 60 -25.51 19.55 19.03
C TRP A 60 -24.12 20.12 18.69
N GLY A 61 -23.82 20.38 17.40
CA GLY A 61 -22.49 20.83 16.98
C GLY A 61 -21.38 19.78 17.14
N GLY A 62 -21.76 18.50 17.25
CA GLY A 62 -20.83 17.38 17.30
C GLY A 62 -20.29 16.96 15.92
N LEU A 63 -19.41 15.97 15.90
CA LEU A 63 -18.96 15.34 14.67
C LEU A 63 -20.01 14.35 14.17
N ASP A 64 -20.20 14.24 12.84
CA ASP A 64 -21.15 13.30 12.24
C ASP A 64 -20.82 11.85 12.64
N MET A 65 -21.66 11.23 13.47
CA MET A 65 -21.49 9.84 13.93
C MET A 65 -21.53 8.82 12.78
N ARG A 66 -22.11 9.16 11.61
CA ARG A 66 -22.08 8.29 10.41
C ARG A 66 -20.70 8.23 9.75
N PHE A 67 -19.81 9.15 10.13
CA PHE A 67 -18.41 9.10 9.73
C PHE A 67 -17.58 8.23 10.67
N TRP A 68 -18.00 8.07 11.93
CA TRP A 68 -17.29 7.25 12.91
C TRP A 68 -18.25 6.27 13.56
N HIS A 69 -18.27 5.03 13.05
CA HIS A 69 -18.49 3.94 14.00
C HIS A 69 -17.37 4.03 15.04
N SER A 70 -17.72 4.07 16.34
CA SER A 70 -16.83 4.48 17.43
C SER A 70 -15.50 3.70 17.51
N SER A 71 -15.45 2.48 16.98
CA SER A 71 -14.25 1.65 16.85
C SER A 71 -13.18 2.28 15.94
N TYR A 72 -13.57 2.82 14.78
CA TYR A 72 -12.62 3.36 13.81
C TYR A 72 -12.07 4.72 14.22
N SER A 73 -12.80 5.45 15.06
CA SER A 73 -12.30 6.71 15.61
C SER A 73 -11.06 6.47 16.46
N LEU A 74 -10.98 5.35 17.17
CA LEU A 74 -9.79 5.05 17.94
C LEU A 74 -8.63 4.68 17.01
N GLU A 75 -8.81 3.75 16.07
CA GLU A 75 -7.75 3.30 15.15
C GLU A 75 -7.26 4.41 14.21
N ALA A 76 -8.15 5.22 13.66
CA ALA A 76 -7.76 6.35 12.84
C ALA A 76 -7.13 7.48 13.66
N ASN A 77 -7.62 7.72 14.89
CA ASN A 77 -6.99 8.70 15.77
C ASN A 77 -5.64 8.18 16.27
N GLU A 78 -5.49 6.88 16.52
CA GLU A 78 -4.23 6.22 16.87
C GLU A 78 -3.27 6.26 15.69
N ALA A 79 -3.70 5.92 14.47
CA ALA A 79 -2.90 6.07 13.26
C ALA A 79 -2.52 7.54 13.01
N ALA A 80 -3.40 8.50 13.30
CA ALA A 80 -3.12 9.92 13.18
C ALA A 80 -2.31 10.52 14.36
N ALA A 81 -2.30 9.86 15.52
CA ALA A 81 -1.60 10.28 16.74
C ALA A 81 -0.30 9.50 16.98
N ALA A 82 -0.06 8.43 16.22
CA ALA A 82 1.17 7.67 16.23
C ALA A 82 2.36 8.59 15.91
N ALA A 83 3.50 8.30 16.53
CA ALA A 83 4.72 9.08 16.35
C ALA A 83 5.16 9.12 14.87
N THR A 84 4.85 8.07 14.10
CA THR A 84 4.86 8.08 12.63
C THR A 84 3.42 7.87 12.14
N PRO A 85 2.77 8.90 11.56
CA PRO A 85 1.37 8.78 11.17
C PRO A 85 1.25 7.78 10.02
N VAL A 86 0.61 6.64 10.27
CA VAL A 86 0.25 5.68 9.22
C VAL A 86 -0.86 6.31 8.39
N TRP A 87 -0.58 6.62 7.12
CA TRP A 87 -1.56 7.12 6.17
C TRP A 87 -2.45 5.98 5.72
N LEU A 88 -3.42 5.68 6.56
CA LEU A 88 -4.58 4.88 6.22
C LEU A 88 -5.60 5.77 5.51
N TYR A 89 -6.16 5.31 4.39
CA TYR A 89 -7.26 6.01 3.74
C TYR A 89 -8.61 5.38 4.10
N PRO A 90 -9.65 6.20 4.31
CA PRO A 90 -10.98 5.68 4.60
C PRO A 90 -11.63 5.08 3.35
N ILE A 91 -12.37 4.00 3.59
CA ILE A 91 -13.31 3.40 2.64
C ILE A 91 -14.74 3.61 3.12
N TYR A 92 -15.67 3.51 2.18
CA TYR A 92 -17.03 3.93 2.39
C TYR A 92 -18.03 2.92 1.84
N VAL A 93 -19.21 2.88 2.47
CA VAL A 93 -20.34 2.03 2.08
C VAL A 93 -21.63 2.81 2.06
N ASP A 94 -22.58 2.36 1.22
CA ASP A 94 -23.95 2.86 1.22
C ASP A 94 -24.85 1.94 2.06
N PRO A 95 -25.21 2.33 3.30
CA PRO A 95 -26.09 1.53 4.15
C PRO A 95 -27.50 1.38 3.56
N ASN A 96 -27.92 2.26 2.65
CA ASN A 96 -29.23 2.18 2.00
C ASN A 96 -29.23 1.24 0.78
N ASN A 97 -28.06 0.77 0.35
CA ASN A 97 -27.90 -0.12 -0.80
C ASN A 97 -27.19 -1.41 -0.38
N MET A 98 -27.76 -2.12 0.60
CA MET A 98 -27.22 -3.40 1.10
C MET A 98 -25.74 -3.33 1.53
N TYR A 99 -25.29 -2.19 2.07
CA TYR A 99 -23.87 -1.96 2.39
C TYR A 99 -22.93 -2.11 1.19
N ALA A 100 -23.43 -1.79 -0.01
CA ALA A 100 -22.61 -1.78 -1.21
C ALA A 100 -21.44 -0.79 -1.04
N PRO A 101 -20.21 -1.18 -1.45
CA PRO A 101 -19.09 -0.26 -1.47
C PRO A 101 -19.39 1.00 -2.27
N TRP A 102 -19.00 2.15 -1.73
CA TRP A 102 -19.06 3.43 -2.42
C TRP A 102 -17.65 3.90 -2.79
N GLN A 103 -17.44 4.15 -4.07
CA GLN A 103 -16.15 4.63 -4.59
C GLN A 103 -15.85 6.04 -4.08
N GLY A 104 -14.88 6.13 -3.16
CA GLY A 104 -14.44 7.40 -2.59
C GLY A 104 -13.69 8.30 -3.59
N PRO A 105 -13.33 9.53 -3.18
CA PRO A 105 -12.48 10.42 -3.99
C PRO A 105 -11.16 9.75 -4.41
N GLY A 106 -10.81 9.75 -5.69
CA GLY A 106 -9.59 9.09 -6.18
C GLY A 106 -9.77 7.62 -6.57
N ALA A 107 -10.91 6.99 -6.26
CA ALA A 107 -11.13 5.58 -6.59
C ALA A 107 -11.08 5.36 -8.10
N TYR A 108 -10.50 4.24 -8.54
CA TYR A 108 -10.53 3.86 -9.95
C TYR A 108 -11.97 3.80 -10.50
N GLY A 109 -12.19 4.36 -11.68
CA GLY A 109 -13.51 4.44 -12.31
C GLY A 109 -14.44 5.54 -11.76
N SER A 110 -14.06 6.24 -10.69
CA SER A 110 -14.82 7.39 -10.19
C SER A 110 -14.51 8.67 -11.00
N PRO A 111 -15.36 9.71 -10.92
CA PRO A 111 -15.08 11.02 -11.56
C PRO A 111 -13.78 11.69 -11.11
N THR A 112 -13.22 11.26 -9.97
CA THR A 112 -11.97 11.79 -9.39
C THR A 112 -10.84 10.77 -9.46
N GLY A 113 -11.00 9.65 -10.18
CA GLY A 113 -10.02 8.56 -10.22
C GLY A 113 -8.65 8.96 -10.77
N THR A 114 -8.56 10.04 -11.55
CA THR A 114 -7.31 10.57 -12.09
C THR A 114 -6.73 11.71 -11.26
N TYR A 115 -7.37 12.10 -10.15
CA TYR A 115 -6.91 13.21 -9.33
C TYR A 115 -5.66 12.82 -8.55
N THR A 116 -4.74 13.76 -8.39
CA THR A 116 -3.62 13.65 -7.44
C THR A 116 -4.13 13.79 -6.00
N GLY A 117 -3.28 13.45 -5.04
CA GLY A 117 -3.57 13.64 -3.61
C GLY A 117 -3.92 15.08 -3.28
N ALA A 118 -3.18 16.04 -3.82
CA ALA A 118 -3.47 17.47 -3.66
C ALA A 118 -4.85 17.85 -4.23
N GLN A 119 -5.19 17.38 -5.44
CA GLN A 119 -6.50 17.65 -6.04
C GLN A 119 -7.63 17.01 -5.23
N ILE A 120 -7.45 15.79 -4.73
CA ILE A 120 -8.41 15.15 -3.82
C ILE A 120 -8.58 15.98 -2.54
N GLN A 121 -7.47 16.38 -1.93
CA GLN A 121 -7.47 17.14 -0.68
C GLN A 121 -8.15 18.50 -0.84
N TYR A 122 -7.86 19.24 -1.89
CA TYR A 122 -8.24 20.64 -2.00
C TYR A 122 -9.48 20.86 -2.88
N ASP A 123 -9.58 20.16 -4.01
CA ASP A 123 -10.56 20.47 -5.06
C ASP A 123 -11.87 19.68 -4.90
N VAL A 124 -11.83 18.51 -4.26
CA VAL A 124 -13.04 17.68 -4.06
C VAL A 124 -13.89 18.28 -2.93
N PRO A 125 -15.12 18.76 -3.20
CA PRO A 125 -15.92 19.43 -2.18
C PRO A 125 -16.34 18.46 -1.07
N GLY A 126 -16.57 18.99 0.14
CA GLY A 126 -17.09 18.18 1.24
C GLY A 126 -18.48 17.57 0.94
N THR A 127 -19.25 18.16 0.03
CA THR A 127 -20.54 17.61 -0.41
C THR A 127 -20.40 16.45 -1.42
N TYR A 128 -19.18 16.09 -1.84
CA TYR A 128 -18.94 14.99 -2.78
C TYR A 128 -19.45 13.64 -2.26
N LYS A 129 -19.29 13.37 -0.95
CA LYS A 129 -19.81 12.16 -0.31
C LYS A 129 -21.27 12.34 0.08
N PRO A 130 -22.24 11.60 -0.49
CA PRO A 130 -23.64 11.73 -0.12
C PRO A 130 -23.87 11.53 1.39
N ALA A 131 -24.88 12.20 1.94
CA ALA A 131 -25.14 12.19 3.38
C ALA A 131 -25.43 10.78 3.95
N ALA A 132 -25.95 9.87 3.13
CA ALA A 132 -26.23 8.50 3.52
C ALA A 132 -24.96 7.63 3.65
N ILE A 133 -23.90 7.94 2.90
CA ILE A 133 -22.67 7.13 2.84
C ILE A 133 -21.95 7.17 4.19
N GLN A 134 -21.58 5.99 4.68
CA GLN A 134 -20.87 5.78 5.94
C GLN A 134 -19.43 5.36 5.67
N MET A 135 -18.53 5.66 6.60
CA MET A 135 -17.17 5.09 6.56
C MET A 135 -17.24 3.65 7.09
N ASP A 136 -16.69 2.72 6.34
CA ASP A 136 -16.72 1.29 6.66
C ASP A 136 -15.43 0.82 7.34
N GLY A 137 -14.30 1.47 7.05
CA GLY A 137 -12.99 1.07 7.55
C GLY A 137 -11.86 1.92 6.99
N LEU A 138 -10.64 1.46 7.24
CA LEU A 138 -9.38 2.08 6.86
C LEU A 138 -8.52 1.07 6.10
N CYS A 139 -7.79 1.55 5.09
CA CYS A 139 -7.01 0.69 4.21
C CYS A 139 -5.63 1.24 3.95
N GLU A 140 -4.69 0.34 3.67
CA GLU A 140 -3.31 0.68 3.32
C GLU A 140 -3.08 0.68 1.80
N PRO A 141 -2.24 1.60 1.28
CA PRO A 141 -1.85 1.61 -0.14
C PRO A 141 -0.68 0.65 -0.44
N GLY A 142 -0.64 0.18 -1.69
CA GLY A 142 0.57 -0.36 -2.32
C GLY A 142 0.97 -1.80 -1.95
N CYS A 143 1.51 -2.57 -2.91
CA CYS A 143 1.84 -4.00 -2.70
C CYS A 143 2.80 -4.66 -3.73
N TYR A 144 3.30 -5.85 -3.36
CA TYR A 144 3.99 -6.89 -4.14
C TYR A 144 3.05 -7.96 -4.71
N SER A 145 3.44 -8.61 -5.81
CA SER A 145 2.77 -9.84 -6.26
C SER A 145 3.02 -11.02 -5.29
N PRO A 146 2.16 -12.06 -5.26
CA PRO A 146 2.30 -13.14 -4.29
C PRO A 146 3.59 -13.96 -4.37
N ASP A 147 4.13 -14.07 -5.59
CA ASP A 147 5.34 -14.79 -5.95
C ASP A 147 6.62 -13.96 -5.71
N GLN A 148 6.47 -12.69 -5.31
CA GLN A 148 7.60 -11.84 -5.00
C GLN A 148 8.38 -12.41 -3.82
N GLU A 149 9.68 -12.66 -4.03
CA GLU A 149 10.58 -13.01 -2.94
C GLU A 149 11.04 -11.77 -2.18
N ILE A 150 11.06 -11.87 -0.85
CA ILE A 150 11.70 -10.93 0.07
C ILE A 150 12.88 -11.62 0.76
N LEU A 151 13.92 -10.85 1.11
CA LEU A 151 15.08 -11.40 1.82
C LEU A 151 14.80 -11.52 3.33
N LEU A 152 14.74 -12.75 3.81
CA LEU A 152 14.68 -13.08 5.24
C LEU A 152 16.10 -13.43 5.73
N ALA A 153 16.30 -13.57 7.05
CA ALA A 153 17.59 -13.97 7.60
C ALA A 153 17.98 -15.40 7.17
N SER A 154 16.99 -16.25 6.92
CA SER A 154 17.17 -17.60 6.36
C SER A 154 17.43 -17.64 4.85
N GLY A 155 17.30 -16.50 4.16
CA GLY A 155 17.46 -16.37 2.71
C GLY A 155 16.20 -15.83 2.03
N PRO A 156 16.20 -15.75 0.68
CA PRO A 156 15.03 -15.32 -0.09
C PRO A 156 13.85 -16.29 0.11
N MET A 157 12.66 -15.74 0.32
CA MET A 157 11.41 -16.49 0.43
C MET A 157 10.27 -15.70 -0.20
N GLY A 158 9.33 -16.38 -0.87
CA GLY A 158 8.11 -15.76 -1.38
C GLY A 158 7.31 -15.09 -0.24
N ILE A 159 6.85 -13.86 -0.44
CA ILE A 159 6.16 -13.07 0.59
C ILE A 159 4.87 -13.74 1.09
N ARG A 160 4.17 -14.46 0.20
CA ARG A 160 3.02 -15.30 0.60
C ARG A 160 3.45 -16.40 1.57
N ASP A 161 4.51 -17.13 1.23
CA ASP A 161 4.98 -18.25 2.04
C ASP A 161 5.52 -17.75 3.39
N ALA A 162 6.20 -16.60 3.40
CA ALA A 162 6.67 -15.95 4.64
C ALA A 162 5.50 -15.61 5.57
N LEU A 163 4.42 -15.00 5.05
CA LEU A 163 3.21 -14.71 5.83
C LEU A 163 2.53 -16.01 6.32
N GLU A 164 2.30 -16.97 5.43
CA GLU A 164 1.58 -18.22 5.75
C GLU A 164 2.33 -19.11 6.75
N SER A 165 3.66 -19.06 6.74
CA SER A 165 4.52 -19.76 7.71
C SER A 165 4.79 -18.95 8.99
N GLY A 166 4.29 -17.71 9.08
CA GLY A 166 4.46 -16.85 10.25
C GLY A 166 5.89 -16.35 10.46
N GLN A 167 6.68 -16.21 9.39
CA GLN A 167 8.02 -15.65 9.47
C GLN A 167 7.96 -14.16 9.79
N MET A 168 8.72 -13.77 10.79
CA MET A 168 8.77 -12.38 11.29
C MET A 168 10.17 -11.78 11.22
N ASP A 169 11.19 -12.55 10.79
CA ASP A 169 12.49 -12.00 10.45
C ASP A 169 12.45 -11.29 9.10
N LEU A 170 13.34 -10.33 8.91
CA LEU A 170 13.48 -9.58 7.66
C LEU A 170 14.92 -9.06 7.57
N VAL A 171 15.47 -8.96 6.36
CA VAL A 171 16.73 -8.28 6.13
C VAL A 171 16.46 -6.93 5.48
N THR A 172 17.00 -5.87 6.09
CA THR A 172 16.89 -4.50 5.58
C THR A 172 18.25 -3.83 5.53
N LEU A 173 18.36 -2.68 4.88
CA LEU A 173 19.58 -1.88 4.97
C LEU A 173 19.81 -1.37 6.40
N THR A 174 21.07 -1.21 6.79
CA THR A 174 21.42 -0.46 8.00
C THR A 174 21.21 1.05 7.77
N PRO A 175 21.02 1.86 8.83
CA PRO A 175 20.84 3.31 8.70
C PRO A 175 21.98 4.04 7.98
N ASP A 176 23.20 3.50 8.05
CA ASP A 176 24.42 4.05 7.48
C ASP A 176 24.78 3.49 6.08
N ALA A 177 23.91 2.67 5.49
CA ALA A 177 24.15 2.09 4.16
C ALA A 177 24.31 3.17 3.08
N THR A 178 25.29 2.97 2.18
CA THR A 178 25.54 3.82 1.00
C THR A 178 25.64 2.96 -0.25
N PHE A 179 25.49 3.51 -1.46
CA PHE A 179 25.67 2.69 -2.67
C PHE A 179 27.09 2.11 -2.80
N THR A 180 28.10 2.79 -2.26
CA THR A 180 29.48 2.28 -2.23
C THR A 180 29.72 1.20 -1.16
N ALA A 181 28.83 1.10 -0.18
CA ALA A 181 28.92 0.17 0.94
C ALA A 181 27.50 -0.15 1.43
N LEU A 182 26.82 -1.05 0.72
CA LEU A 182 25.55 -1.57 1.20
C LEU A 182 25.80 -2.52 2.36
N THR A 183 25.26 -2.16 3.50
CA THR A 183 25.29 -2.95 4.73
C THR A 183 23.87 -3.31 5.12
N PHE A 184 23.69 -4.54 5.59
CA PHE A 184 22.40 -5.11 5.93
C PHE A 184 22.35 -5.45 7.42
N MET A 185 21.15 -5.44 7.97
CA MET A 185 20.87 -5.86 9.34
C MET A 185 19.69 -6.81 9.40
N ASP A 186 19.71 -7.68 10.41
CA ASP A 186 18.53 -8.38 10.87
C ASP A 186 17.54 -7.36 11.42
N ASN A 187 16.33 -7.43 10.90
CA ASN A 187 15.18 -6.62 11.27
C ASN A 187 14.01 -7.56 11.58
N GLN A 188 12.88 -7.00 11.99
CA GLN A 188 11.64 -7.76 12.21
C GLN A 188 10.51 -7.15 11.40
N VAL A 189 9.56 -8.00 11.03
CA VAL A 189 8.28 -7.60 10.48
C VAL A 189 7.40 -7.09 11.62
N GLU A 190 6.85 -5.89 11.49
CA GLU A 190 5.81 -5.37 12.37
C GLU A 190 4.46 -5.99 12.00
N ASN A 191 4.12 -5.95 10.70
CA ASN A 191 2.96 -6.62 10.14
C ASN A 191 3.19 -6.92 8.64
N TYR A 192 2.38 -7.84 8.12
CA TYR A 192 2.14 -7.99 6.70
C TYR A 192 0.80 -7.37 6.34
N THR A 193 0.75 -6.71 5.19
CA THR A 193 -0.50 -6.21 4.59
C THR A 193 -0.93 -7.17 3.51
N LEU A 194 -2.22 -7.48 3.43
CA LEU A 194 -2.78 -8.37 2.41
C LEU A 194 -4.10 -7.79 1.90
N ASP A 195 -4.35 -7.91 0.60
CA ASP A 195 -5.69 -7.71 0.04
C ASP A 195 -6.70 -8.66 0.69
N ARG A 196 -7.82 -8.13 1.19
CA ARG A 196 -8.88 -8.96 1.79
C ARG A 196 -9.41 -10.00 0.79
N ASP A 197 -9.73 -9.53 -0.41
CA ASP A 197 -10.28 -10.32 -1.51
C ASP A 197 -9.35 -10.21 -2.72
N ALA A 198 -9.31 -11.26 -3.56
CA ALA A 198 -8.63 -11.13 -4.85
C ALA A 198 -9.35 -10.08 -5.71
N ALA A 199 -8.59 -9.32 -6.48
CA ALA A 199 -9.12 -8.35 -7.43
C ALA A 199 -8.17 -8.16 -8.59
N ASP A 200 -8.61 -7.40 -9.59
CA ASP A 200 -7.79 -7.06 -10.73
C ASP A 200 -6.68 -6.09 -10.28
N GLN A 201 -5.44 -6.54 -10.38
CA GLN A 201 -4.25 -5.79 -10.02
C GLN A 201 -3.46 -5.46 -11.27
N GLU A 202 -3.13 -4.19 -11.45
CA GLU A 202 -2.16 -3.77 -12.47
C GLU A 202 -0.74 -4.06 -11.97
N LEU A 203 -0.06 -4.95 -12.69
CA LEU A 203 1.30 -5.38 -12.39
C LEU A 203 2.23 -4.96 -13.51
N VAL A 204 3.49 -4.71 -13.13
CA VAL A 204 4.60 -4.52 -14.05
C VAL A 204 5.72 -5.48 -13.69
N THR A 205 6.20 -6.20 -14.70
CA THR A 205 7.38 -7.04 -14.62
C THR A 205 8.51 -6.35 -15.35
N PHE A 206 9.58 -6.01 -14.65
CA PHE A 206 10.82 -5.50 -15.21
C PHE A 206 11.77 -6.66 -15.50
N HIS A 207 12.38 -6.66 -16.68
CA HIS A 207 13.51 -7.54 -16.98
C HIS A 207 14.75 -6.68 -17.19
N THR A 208 15.86 -7.08 -16.58
CA THR A 208 17.10 -6.31 -16.57
C THR A 208 18.21 -6.96 -17.40
N GLU A 209 19.24 -6.17 -17.72
CA GLU A 209 20.37 -6.58 -18.56
C GLU A 209 21.15 -7.75 -17.96
N SER A 210 21.26 -7.83 -16.63
CA SER A 210 21.88 -8.97 -15.95
C SER A 210 21.06 -10.26 -16.00
N GLY A 211 19.83 -10.21 -16.51
CA GLY A 211 18.86 -11.31 -16.50
C GLY A 211 17.97 -11.35 -15.25
N GLY A 212 18.05 -10.33 -14.39
CA GLY A 212 17.16 -10.16 -13.25
C GLY A 212 15.71 -9.87 -13.68
N SER A 213 14.77 -10.19 -12.79
CA SER A 213 13.35 -9.93 -13.00
C SER A 213 12.71 -9.43 -11.70
N LEU A 214 11.90 -8.38 -11.79
CA LEU A 214 11.18 -7.81 -10.64
C LEU A 214 9.72 -7.57 -11.00
N ARG A 215 8.79 -8.11 -10.21
CA ARG A 215 7.35 -8.04 -10.51
C ARG A 215 6.55 -7.39 -9.38
N VAL A 216 6.03 -6.20 -9.63
CA VAL A 216 5.41 -5.37 -8.60
C VAL A 216 4.15 -4.69 -9.09
N THR A 217 3.35 -4.12 -8.18
CA THR A 217 2.26 -3.22 -8.58
C THR A 217 2.82 -1.91 -9.15
N THR A 218 2.03 -1.23 -9.99
CA THR A 218 2.45 0.00 -10.66
C THR A 218 2.83 1.13 -9.70
N GLN A 219 2.31 1.15 -8.47
CA GLN A 219 2.61 2.17 -7.46
C GLN A 219 3.78 1.83 -6.55
N HIS A 220 4.36 0.63 -6.68
CA HIS A 220 5.36 0.15 -5.74
C HIS A 220 6.67 0.96 -5.83
N PRO A 221 7.25 1.42 -4.70
CA PRO A 221 8.44 2.26 -4.69
C PRO A 221 9.71 1.42 -4.84
N LEU A 222 10.56 1.78 -5.80
CA LEU A 222 11.81 1.12 -6.12
C LEU A 222 12.97 2.09 -6.00
N VAL A 223 14.10 1.62 -5.47
CA VAL A 223 15.32 2.44 -5.35
C VAL A 223 15.97 2.56 -6.73
N VAL A 224 16.31 3.79 -7.09
CA VAL A 224 17.00 4.13 -8.35
C VAL A 224 18.40 4.66 -8.09
N PRO A 225 19.31 4.71 -9.10
CA PRO A 225 20.70 5.13 -8.91
C PRO A 225 20.88 6.53 -8.33
N GLU A 226 19.88 7.40 -8.47
CA GLU A 226 19.90 8.74 -7.89
C GLU A 226 19.76 8.72 -6.35
N GLY A 227 19.49 7.57 -5.72
CA GLY A 227 19.43 7.43 -4.28
C GLY A 227 18.07 7.73 -3.65
N ASN A 228 17.09 8.12 -4.46
CA ASN A 228 15.69 8.26 -4.07
C ASN A 228 14.87 7.04 -4.51
N LEU A 229 13.58 7.06 -4.21
CA LEU A 229 12.62 6.09 -4.69
C LEU A 229 11.86 6.66 -5.89
N LYS A 230 11.50 5.79 -6.84
CA LYS A 230 10.52 6.07 -7.89
C LYS A 230 9.44 5.01 -7.87
N ARG A 231 8.22 5.36 -8.23
CA ARG A 231 7.15 4.38 -8.39
C ARG A 231 7.39 3.58 -9.65
N ALA A 232 6.97 2.31 -9.64
CA ALA A 232 7.19 1.41 -10.76
C ALA A 232 6.62 1.95 -12.09
N TYR A 233 5.49 2.66 -12.10
CA TYR A 233 4.92 3.26 -13.33
C TYR A 233 5.77 4.38 -13.93
N GLU A 234 6.66 4.98 -13.14
CA GLU A 234 7.55 6.07 -13.57
C GLU A 234 8.82 5.55 -14.27
N LEU A 235 9.06 4.24 -14.20
CA LEU A 235 10.23 3.58 -14.78
C LEU A 235 9.90 2.99 -16.16
N GLY A 236 10.86 3.09 -17.07
CA GLY A 236 10.81 2.56 -18.42
C GLY A 236 12.08 1.82 -18.83
N VAL A 237 12.09 1.34 -20.07
CA VAL A 237 13.29 0.75 -20.68
C VAL A 237 14.41 1.79 -20.74
N GLY A 238 15.62 1.42 -20.30
CA GLY A 238 16.78 2.30 -20.19
C GLY A 238 16.95 2.94 -18.81
N ASP A 239 15.91 2.98 -17.97
CA ASP A 239 16.09 3.26 -16.54
C ASP A 239 16.84 2.11 -15.86
N ARG A 240 17.32 2.34 -14.64
CA ARG A 240 18.12 1.38 -13.89
C ARG A 240 17.54 1.14 -12.51
N LEU A 241 17.62 -0.10 -12.07
CA LEU A 241 17.30 -0.51 -10.71
C LEU A 241 18.59 -0.73 -9.93
N VAL A 242 18.52 -0.64 -8.59
CA VAL A 242 19.66 -0.96 -7.72
C VAL A 242 19.51 -2.38 -7.20
N THR A 243 20.52 -3.22 -7.46
CA THR A 243 20.59 -4.60 -6.98
C THR A 243 21.04 -4.65 -5.51
N GLN A 244 20.84 -5.80 -4.86
CA GLN A 244 21.24 -6.03 -3.47
C GLN A 244 22.75 -5.92 -3.22
N ASP A 245 23.58 -6.06 -4.26
CA ASP A 245 25.03 -5.84 -4.19
C ASP A 245 25.45 -4.40 -4.54
N GLY A 246 24.48 -3.49 -4.70
CA GLY A 246 24.70 -2.05 -4.93
C GLY A 246 25.04 -1.70 -6.36
N LYS A 247 24.91 -2.64 -7.30
CA LYS A 247 25.09 -2.38 -8.72
C LYS A 247 23.84 -1.79 -9.33
N PHE A 248 24.02 -1.09 -10.44
CA PHE A 248 22.92 -0.58 -11.25
C PHE A 248 22.68 -1.53 -12.41
N ASP A 249 21.44 -1.92 -12.60
CA ASP A 249 21.04 -2.89 -13.61
C ASP A 249 19.96 -2.30 -14.51
N THR A 250 20.25 -2.25 -15.81
CA THR A 250 19.43 -1.54 -16.79
C THR A 250 18.20 -2.35 -17.13
N ILE A 251 17.02 -1.71 -17.11
CA ILE A 251 15.77 -2.30 -17.57
C ILE A 251 15.83 -2.42 -19.09
N VAL A 252 15.78 -3.65 -19.61
CA VAL A 252 15.84 -3.94 -21.06
C VAL A 252 14.45 -4.22 -21.65
N SER A 253 13.51 -4.67 -20.83
CA SER A 253 12.10 -4.80 -21.21
C SER A 253 11.19 -4.67 -20.00
N LEU A 254 9.92 -4.36 -20.27
CA LEU A 254 8.85 -4.33 -19.28
C LEU A 254 7.58 -4.96 -19.84
N GLU A 255 6.88 -5.71 -19.00
CA GLU A 255 5.60 -6.33 -19.31
C GLU A 255 4.55 -5.78 -18.35
N LYS A 256 3.42 -5.30 -18.87
CA LYS A 256 2.28 -4.86 -18.05
C LYS A 256 1.17 -5.89 -18.16
N SER A 257 0.64 -6.33 -17.03
CA SER A 257 -0.48 -7.26 -16.96
C SER A 257 -1.54 -6.75 -16.00
N VAL A 258 -2.78 -7.18 -16.22
CA VAL A 258 -3.86 -7.09 -15.25
C VAL A 258 -4.19 -8.50 -14.83
N GLU A 259 -4.10 -8.77 -13.53
CA GLU A 259 -4.29 -10.12 -13.00
C GLU A 259 -5.25 -10.11 -11.81
N HIS A 260 -6.17 -11.07 -11.81
CA HIS A 260 -7.11 -11.25 -10.72
C HIS A 260 -6.44 -12.02 -9.57
N THR A 261 -5.80 -11.28 -8.66
CA THR A 261 -5.00 -11.85 -7.58
C THR A 261 -5.06 -11.00 -6.31
N ARG A 262 -4.47 -11.51 -5.22
CA ARG A 262 -4.19 -10.74 -4.02
C ARG A 262 -2.75 -10.27 -4.06
N VAL A 263 -2.50 -9.07 -3.55
CA VAL A 263 -1.15 -8.54 -3.40
C VAL A 263 -0.81 -8.33 -1.92
N TYR A 264 0.49 -8.31 -1.63
CA TYR A 264 1.05 -8.42 -0.27
C TYR A 264 1.99 -7.26 0.00
N ASN A 265 2.18 -6.87 1.27
CA ASN A 265 3.21 -5.91 1.64
C ASN A 265 3.84 -6.31 2.97
N VAL A 266 5.03 -5.79 3.24
CA VAL A 266 5.75 -6.04 4.48
C VAL A 266 6.20 -4.72 5.09
N ARG A 267 5.95 -4.57 6.39
CA ARG A 267 6.32 -3.41 7.18
C ARG A 267 7.39 -3.79 8.19
N PRO A 268 8.60 -3.24 8.11
CA PRO A 268 9.62 -3.42 9.14
C PRO A 268 9.25 -2.69 10.45
N VAL A 269 9.70 -3.22 11.59
CA VAL A 269 9.57 -2.53 12.90
C VAL A 269 10.40 -1.25 12.98
N SER A 270 11.49 -1.15 12.21
CA SER A 270 12.31 0.06 12.18
C SER A 270 11.54 1.24 11.58
N THR A 271 11.73 2.42 12.17
CA THR A 271 11.21 3.70 11.67
C THR A 271 12.28 4.52 10.95
N ASP A 272 13.54 4.08 10.93
CA ASP A 272 14.59 4.73 10.12
C ASP A 272 14.28 4.59 8.63
N LEU A 273 14.45 5.66 7.84
CA LEU A 273 14.10 5.68 6.41
C LEU A 273 14.90 4.64 5.62
N THR A 274 16.22 4.57 5.85
CA THR A 274 17.10 3.64 5.14
C THR A 274 16.80 2.20 5.53
N SER A 275 16.54 1.93 6.81
CA SER A 275 16.10 0.60 7.28
C SER A 275 14.69 0.20 6.85
N ASN A 276 13.99 1.04 6.08
CA ASN A 276 12.76 0.68 5.39
C ASN A 276 12.97 0.33 3.91
N ILE A 277 14.23 0.22 3.47
CA ILE A 277 14.60 -0.41 2.22
C ILE A 277 14.80 -1.91 2.46
N VAL A 278 13.98 -2.70 1.79
CA VAL A 278 14.01 -4.17 1.80
C VAL A 278 14.65 -4.68 0.51
N VAL A 279 15.06 -5.95 0.50
CA VAL A 279 15.48 -6.62 -0.73
C VAL A 279 14.31 -7.46 -1.25
N ALA A 280 13.89 -7.20 -2.49
CA ALA A 280 12.83 -7.91 -3.17
C ALA A 280 13.35 -8.44 -4.52
N GLN A 281 13.35 -9.76 -4.72
CA GLN A 281 13.95 -10.43 -5.90
C GLN A 281 15.37 -9.93 -6.23
N GLY A 282 16.18 -9.68 -5.20
CA GLY A 282 17.56 -9.21 -5.37
C GLY A 282 17.69 -7.73 -5.74
N PHE A 283 16.61 -6.94 -5.73
CA PHE A 283 16.62 -5.49 -5.93
C PHE A 283 16.25 -4.74 -4.65
N LEU A 284 16.77 -3.52 -4.50
CA LEU A 284 16.40 -2.64 -3.40
C LEU A 284 15.01 -2.03 -3.65
N SER A 285 14.13 -2.19 -2.68
CA SER A 285 12.72 -1.83 -2.78
C SER A 285 12.25 -1.15 -1.50
N GLY A 286 11.37 -0.15 -1.63
CA GLY A 286 10.73 0.46 -0.46
C GLY A 286 9.74 -0.50 0.21
N SER A 287 9.71 -0.49 1.54
CA SER A 287 8.73 -1.25 2.33
C SER A 287 7.32 -0.65 2.26
N GLN A 288 6.39 -1.27 3.00
CA GLN A 288 5.05 -0.72 3.22
C GLN A 288 5.07 0.72 3.75
N ARG A 289 6.06 1.09 4.58
CA ARG A 289 6.16 2.45 5.13
C ARG A 289 6.37 3.51 4.06
N PHE A 290 7.08 3.23 2.97
CA PHE A 290 7.21 4.22 1.88
C PHE A 290 5.91 4.44 1.12
N GLN A 291 4.97 3.50 1.23
CA GLN A 291 3.68 3.58 0.59
C GLN A 291 2.65 4.24 1.52
N SER A 292 2.78 4.06 2.83
CA SER A 292 1.80 4.48 3.83
C SER A 292 2.26 5.58 4.80
N GLU A 293 3.54 5.84 5.02
CA GLU A 293 4.01 6.84 6.02
C GLU A 293 4.91 7.87 5.37
N TYR A 294 5.85 7.40 4.55
CA TYR A 294 6.93 8.17 3.97
C TYR A 294 6.66 8.56 2.51
N VAL A 295 5.39 8.80 2.19
CA VAL A 295 4.96 9.20 0.84
C VAL A 295 5.66 10.50 0.40
N ASP A 296 5.84 11.43 1.33
CA ASP A 296 6.56 12.69 1.11
C ASP A 296 8.08 12.49 0.94
N GLU A 297 8.61 11.32 1.30
CA GLU A 297 10.03 10.98 1.23
C GLU A 297 10.39 10.20 -0.04
N ILE A 298 9.42 9.74 -0.85
CA ILE A 298 9.67 8.96 -2.08
C ILE A 298 10.66 9.71 -3.00
N ASN A 299 10.45 11.02 -3.17
CA ASN A 299 11.28 11.85 -4.04
C ASN A 299 12.51 12.45 -3.33
N ARG A 300 12.78 12.05 -2.08
CA ARG A 300 13.96 12.51 -1.34
C ARG A 300 15.09 11.52 -1.45
N LEU A 301 16.30 12.07 -1.37
CA LEU A 301 17.53 11.28 -1.35
C LEU A 301 17.61 10.51 -0.04
N ILE A 302 17.46 9.19 -0.11
CA ILE A 302 17.49 8.26 1.04
C ILE A 302 18.87 7.64 1.18
N ILE A 303 19.44 7.16 0.07
CA ILE A 303 20.78 6.57 0.02
C ILE A 303 21.69 7.52 -0.72
N ARG A 304 22.83 7.86 -0.14
CA ARG A 304 23.81 8.75 -0.78
C ARG A 304 24.97 7.94 -1.34
N ASP A 305 25.50 8.38 -2.47
CA ASP A 305 26.92 8.17 -2.72
C ASP A 305 27.69 8.96 -1.67
N ASN A 306 28.76 8.38 -1.13
CA ASN A 306 29.65 9.08 -0.22
C ASN A 306 30.13 10.37 -0.91
N VAL A 307 29.59 11.50 -0.47
CA VAL A 307 30.11 12.82 -0.80
C VAL A 307 31.45 12.90 -0.06
N PRO A 308 32.60 12.92 -0.76
CA PRO A 308 33.89 12.92 -0.07
C PRO A 308 33.95 14.06 0.94
N ASP A 309 34.51 13.84 2.13
CA ASP A 309 34.62 14.88 3.17
C ASP A 309 35.23 16.19 2.63
N SER A 310 36.07 16.09 1.60
CA SER A 310 36.69 17.23 0.91
C SER A 310 35.71 18.19 0.21
N VAL A 311 34.47 17.77 -0.06
CA VAL A 311 33.46 18.59 -0.76
C VAL A 311 32.26 18.95 0.12
N VAL A 312 32.24 18.52 1.39
CA VAL A 312 31.31 19.05 2.39
C VAL A 312 31.92 20.35 2.92
N PRO A 313 31.29 21.53 2.73
CA PRO A 313 31.84 22.78 3.25
C PRO A 313 31.93 22.69 4.78
N PHE A 314 33.17 22.63 5.28
CA PHE A 314 33.49 22.67 6.70
C PHE A 314 33.03 24.01 7.26
N ASN A 315 31.96 24.02 8.06
CA ASN A 315 31.59 25.16 8.87
C ASN A 315 32.16 24.93 10.28
N PRO A 316 33.25 25.63 10.66
CA PRO A 316 33.85 25.52 11.99
C PRO A 316 32.92 25.96 13.11
#